data_AF-A0A1Q7TE23-F1
#
_entry.id   AF-A0A1Q7TE23-F1
#
_cell.length_a   1.000
_cell.length_b   1.000
_cell.length_c   1.000
_cell.angle_alpha   90.00
_cell.angle_beta   90.00
_cell.angle_gamma   90.00
#
_symmetry.space_group_name_H-M   'P 1'
#
loop_
_entity.id
_entity.type
_entity.pdbx_description
1 polymer ?
#
loop_
_entity_poly.entity_id
_entity_poly.type
_entity_poly.pdbx_seq_one_letter_code
_entity_poly.pdbx_strand_id
1 'polypeptide(L)'
;MKRDTPFTLVLGGGGMKGLAHIGVIQALLERGHRPTRIVGSSVGALVGAAWAGGMGIAKLREIALGLRRKDVFAVAHADMAFKRMRSPALFRREPLEQLIARTVGDLTFQQLDPPVIVNTVDLNSGMEVFWGLPGLDDIRVADAVFASCALPGYFPPHEIGGRFYVDGAVVANVPFDAARALGPELIVAVDVSASSVLTADAQDEGFAEVFARATEILMTTLLEQRVRTWTTPPVYYIQPRVEHVTMFSFDHLREEVEEGYRATSAALDRADEWPEPGDVGIFPKRRVIVRVERERCIGCGACLVHGPQGMFVLDSDRKAVVTQPDQEWSPMDGGYIRHCPTYAIIARPAGQAKEMRRSG
;
A
#
# COMPACT_ATOMS: atom_id res chain seq x y z
N MET A 1 2.31 14.72 -14.49
CA MET A 1 3.72 14.32 -14.70
C MET A 1 4.18 14.77 -16.08
N LYS A 2 5.41 15.28 -16.25
CA LYS A 2 5.96 15.53 -17.60
C LYS A 2 6.16 14.17 -18.30
N ARG A 3 5.92 14.11 -19.61
CA ARG A 3 5.82 12.83 -20.37
C ARG A 3 7.01 11.90 -20.17
N ASP A 4 8.21 12.47 -20.01
CA ASP A 4 9.48 11.74 -19.98
C ASP A 4 10.19 11.77 -18.62
N THR A 5 9.50 12.15 -17.53
CA THR A 5 10.11 12.11 -16.18
C THR A 5 10.46 10.67 -15.80
N PRO A 6 11.73 10.31 -15.58
CA PRO A 6 12.11 8.99 -15.10
C PRO A 6 11.58 8.75 -13.69
N PHE A 7 10.94 7.62 -13.46
CA PHE A 7 10.39 7.30 -12.14
C PHE A 7 10.48 5.81 -11.81
N THR A 8 10.66 5.53 -10.52
CA THR A 8 10.48 4.19 -9.96
C THR A 8 9.03 4.02 -9.50
N LEU A 9 8.35 2.99 -9.99
CA LEU A 9 7.01 2.62 -9.54
C LEU A 9 7.12 1.70 -8.34
N VAL A 10 6.55 2.12 -7.21
CA VAL A 10 6.47 1.30 -5.99
C VAL A 10 5.05 0.75 -5.86
N LEU A 11 4.91 -0.56 -5.82
CA LEU A 11 3.63 -1.26 -5.71
C LEU A 11 3.51 -1.93 -4.35
N GLY A 12 2.64 -1.39 -3.49
CA GLY A 12 2.45 -1.88 -2.13
C GLY A 12 1.74 -3.23 -2.02
N GLY A 13 1.86 -3.88 -0.87
CA GLY A 13 1.07 -5.05 -0.50
C GLY A 13 -0.36 -4.69 -0.05
N GLY A 14 -1.25 -5.69 -0.04
CA GLY A 14 -2.65 -5.51 0.37
C GLY A 14 -3.58 -6.69 0.08
N GLY A 15 -3.05 -7.90 -0.14
CA GLY A 15 -3.84 -9.08 -0.50
C GLY A 15 -4.59 -8.87 -1.82
N MET A 16 -5.88 -9.20 -1.84
CA MET A 16 -6.71 -9.05 -3.05
C MET A 16 -6.80 -7.61 -3.54
N LYS A 17 -6.81 -6.61 -2.65
CA LYS A 17 -6.85 -5.18 -3.00
C LYS A 17 -5.76 -4.75 -4.00
N GLY A 18 -4.67 -5.51 -4.09
CA GLY A 18 -3.59 -5.30 -5.07
C GLY A 18 -3.97 -5.52 -6.53
N LEU A 19 -5.16 -6.03 -6.86
CA LEU A 19 -5.63 -6.03 -8.25
C LEU A 19 -5.74 -4.61 -8.82
N ALA A 20 -5.90 -3.59 -7.97
CA ALA A 20 -5.83 -2.19 -8.37
C ALA A 20 -4.51 -1.84 -9.10
N HIS A 21 -3.40 -2.52 -8.80
CA HIS A 21 -2.12 -2.29 -9.47
C HIS A 21 -2.20 -2.54 -10.98
N ILE A 22 -3.06 -3.45 -11.44
CA ILE A 22 -3.28 -3.71 -12.88
C ILE A 22 -3.83 -2.45 -13.56
N GLY A 23 -4.84 -1.81 -12.95
CA GLY A 23 -5.43 -0.57 -13.44
C GLY A 23 -4.46 0.61 -13.38
N VAL A 24 -3.61 0.66 -12.35
CA VAL A 24 -2.57 1.70 -12.23
C VAL A 24 -1.57 1.60 -13.38
N ILE A 25 -1.02 0.41 -13.62
CA ILE A 25 -0.08 0.21 -14.73
C ILE A 25 -0.77 0.50 -16.07
N GLN A 26 -2.02 0.06 -16.24
CA GLN A 26 -2.80 0.37 -17.45
C GLN A 26 -2.88 1.88 -17.71
N ALA A 27 -3.30 2.66 -16.71
CA ALA A 27 -3.46 4.11 -16.85
C ALA A 27 -2.13 4.84 -17.12
N LEU A 28 -1.04 4.42 -16.46
CA LEU A 28 0.31 4.97 -16.73
C LEU A 28 0.71 4.76 -18.19
N LEU A 29 0.58 3.52 -18.69
CA LEU A 29 1.00 3.17 -20.04
C LEU A 29 0.15 3.82 -21.13
N GLU A 30 -1.18 3.87 -20.96
CA GLU A 30 -2.08 4.54 -21.91
C GLU A 30 -1.78 6.03 -22.03
N ARG A 31 -1.26 6.66 -20.97
CA ARG A 31 -0.83 8.08 -20.98
C ARG A 31 0.64 8.27 -21.36
N GLY A 32 1.31 7.21 -21.79
CA GLY A 32 2.68 7.26 -22.30
C GLY A 32 3.75 7.34 -21.20
N HIS A 33 3.42 6.97 -19.97
CA HIS A 33 4.37 6.94 -18.85
C HIS A 33 4.78 5.51 -18.55
N ARG A 34 6.05 5.18 -18.79
CA ARG A 34 6.62 3.85 -18.47
C ARG A 34 7.61 4.00 -17.31
N PRO A 35 7.46 3.22 -16.23
CA PRO A 35 8.44 3.24 -15.14
C PRO A 35 9.80 2.73 -15.61
N THR A 36 10.88 3.30 -15.08
CA THR A 36 12.25 2.81 -15.33
C THR A 36 12.60 1.61 -14.46
N ARG A 37 11.85 1.40 -13.38
CA ARG A 37 11.98 0.29 -12.45
C ARG A 37 10.70 0.07 -11.66
N ILE A 38 10.49 -1.15 -11.19
CA ILE A 38 9.44 -1.47 -10.23
C ILE A 38 10.07 -1.95 -8.92
N VAL A 39 9.49 -1.53 -7.79
CA VAL A 39 9.73 -2.16 -6.49
C VAL A 39 8.38 -2.62 -5.95
N GLY A 40 8.24 -3.92 -5.69
CA GLY A 40 6.96 -4.51 -5.28
C GLY A 40 7.05 -5.20 -3.93
N SER A 41 5.92 -5.21 -3.22
CA SER A 41 5.69 -6.02 -2.03
C SER A 41 4.44 -6.87 -2.20
N SER A 42 4.51 -8.16 -1.86
CA SER A 42 3.36 -9.08 -1.90
C SER A 42 2.67 -9.08 -3.25
N VAL A 43 1.36 -8.90 -3.30
CA VAL A 43 0.58 -8.74 -4.55
C VAL A 43 1.15 -7.67 -5.50
N GLY A 44 1.77 -6.61 -4.99
CA GLY A 44 2.45 -5.60 -5.81
C GLY A 44 3.69 -6.16 -6.52
N ALA A 45 4.45 -7.04 -5.86
CA ALA A 45 5.55 -7.78 -6.48
C ALA A 45 5.04 -8.75 -7.55
N LEU A 46 3.94 -9.46 -7.27
CA LEU A 46 3.31 -10.38 -8.22
C LEU A 46 2.86 -9.66 -9.50
N VAL A 47 2.07 -8.60 -9.38
CA VAL A 47 1.55 -7.85 -10.53
C VAL A 47 2.69 -7.17 -11.29
N GLY A 48 3.63 -6.56 -10.56
CA GLY A 48 4.80 -5.91 -11.16
C GLY A 48 5.69 -6.87 -11.93
N ALA A 49 6.03 -8.02 -11.34
CA ALA A 49 6.84 -9.05 -11.98
C ALA A 49 6.15 -9.69 -13.19
N ALA A 50 4.85 -9.99 -13.09
CA ALA A 50 4.11 -10.56 -14.21
C ALA A 50 4.06 -9.59 -15.41
N TRP A 51 3.80 -8.30 -15.16
CA TRP A 51 3.81 -7.30 -16.23
C TRP A 51 5.21 -7.09 -16.83
N ALA A 52 6.23 -6.89 -15.98
CA ALA A 52 7.61 -6.70 -16.43
C ALA A 52 8.19 -7.93 -17.12
N GLY A 53 7.68 -9.13 -16.80
CA GLY A 53 7.98 -10.40 -17.47
C GLY A 53 7.30 -10.57 -18.83
N GLY A 54 6.55 -9.57 -19.29
CA GLY A 54 5.92 -9.56 -20.61
C GLY A 54 4.44 -9.94 -20.63
N MET A 55 3.80 -10.15 -19.47
CA MET A 55 2.35 -10.40 -19.45
C MET A 55 1.57 -9.13 -19.80
N GLY A 56 0.81 -9.18 -20.90
CA GLY A 56 -0.03 -8.07 -21.32
C GLY A 56 -1.12 -7.73 -20.30
N ILE A 57 -1.41 -6.43 -20.13
CA ILE A 57 -2.41 -5.91 -19.19
C ILE A 57 -3.80 -6.53 -19.41
N ALA A 58 -4.22 -6.71 -20.66
CA ALA A 58 -5.49 -7.37 -20.96
C ALA A 58 -5.55 -8.81 -20.40
N LYS A 59 -4.44 -9.55 -20.45
CA LYS A 59 -4.36 -10.91 -19.93
C LYS A 59 -4.29 -10.93 -18.40
N LEU A 60 -3.53 -10.02 -17.78
CA LEU A 60 -3.52 -9.85 -16.33
C LEU A 60 -4.93 -9.57 -15.80
N ARG A 61 -5.65 -8.67 -16.48
CA ARG A 61 -7.03 -8.33 -16.14
C ARG A 61 -7.98 -9.52 -16.32
N GLU A 62 -7.87 -10.28 -17.41
CA GLU A 62 -8.65 -11.50 -17.61
C GLU A 62 -8.44 -12.51 -16.47
N ILE A 63 -7.16 -12.75 -16.09
CA ILE A 63 -6.83 -13.65 -14.99
C ILE A 63 -7.41 -13.14 -13.68
N ALA A 64 -7.20 -11.85 -13.36
CA ALA A 64 -7.67 -11.21 -12.14
C ALA A 64 -9.19 -11.32 -11.97
N LEU A 65 -9.96 -11.03 -13.02
CA LEU A 65 -11.43 -11.11 -13.00
C LEU A 65 -11.96 -12.55 -12.96
N GLY A 66 -11.13 -13.53 -13.30
CA GLY A 66 -11.46 -14.96 -13.24
C GLY A 66 -11.04 -15.64 -11.93
N LEU A 67 -10.38 -14.93 -11.01
CA LEU A 67 -9.91 -15.50 -9.75
C LEU A 67 -11.09 -15.89 -8.85
N ARG A 68 -10.97 -17.07 -8.24
CA ARG A 68 -11.87 -17.52 -7.17
C ARG A 68 -11.05 -17.74 -5.90
N ARG A 69 -11.71 -17.71 -4.75
CA ARG A 69 -11.06 -17.92 -3.44
C ARG A 69 -10.14 -19.14 -3.40
N LYS A 70 -10.57 -20.27 -3.95
CA LYS A 70 -9.79 -21.53 -3.99
C LYS A 70 -8.50 -21.45 -4.83
N ASP A 71 -8.42 -20.49 -5.74
CA ASP A 71 -7.28 -20.31 -6.63
C ASP A 71 -6.11 -19.61 -5.90
N VAL A 72 -6.35 -19.09 -4.68
CA VAL A 72 -5.34 -18.42 -3.84
C VAL A 72 -5.36 -18.93 -2.39
N PHE A 73 -6.54 -18.99 -1.76
CA PHE A 73 -6.74 -19.27 -0.35
C PHE A 73 -7.43 -20.63 -0.13
N ALA A 74 -6.74 -21.72 -0.44
CA ALA A 74 -7.21 -23.06 -0.08
C ALA A 74 -6.80 -23.38 1.37
N VAL A 75 -7.78 -23.64 2.24
CA VAL A 75 -7.54 -23.91 3.67
C VAL A 75 -6.75 -25.21 3.88
N ALA A 76 -5.73 -25.18 4.73
CA ALA A 76 -4.91 -26.33 5.10
C ALA A 76 -5.58 -27.18 6.20
N HIS A 77 -6.79 -27.70 5.93
CA HIS A 77 -7.64 -28.40 6.93
C HIS A 77 -6.92 -29.55 7.66
N ALA A 78 -6.11 -30.33 6.97
CA ALA A 78 -5.37 -31.44 7.57
C ALA A 78 -4.30 -30.93 8.56
N ASP A 79 -3.50 -29.94 8.17
CA ASP A 79 -2.47 -29.37 9.04
C ASP A 79 -3.08 -28.70 10.27
N MET A 80 -4.19 -27.97 10.10
CA MET A 80 -4.90 -27.37 11.24
C MET A 80 -5.50 -28.41 12.19
N ALA A 81 -6.03 -29.53 11.66
CA ALA A 81 -6.60 -30.59 12.48
C ALA A 81 -5.53 -31.37 13.27
N PHE A 82 -4.39 -31.69 12.65
CA PHE A 82 -3.34 -32.52 13.25
C PHE A 82 -2.30 -31.72 14.04
N LYS A 83 -1.93 -30.52 13.57
CA LYS A 83 -0.87 -29.69 14.16
C LYS A 83 -1.43 -28.56 15.04
N ARG A 84 -2.72 -28.21 14.91
CA ARG A 84 -3.38 -27.12 15.65
C ARG A 84 -2.55 -25.83 15.60
N MET A 85 -2.18 -25.26 16.75
CA MET A 85 -1.34 -24.06 16.85
C MET A 85 0.09 -24.24 16.31
N ARG A 86 0.54 -25.47 16.01
CA ARG A 86 1.84 -25.73 15.37
C ARG A 86 1.74 -25.78 13.84
N SER A 87 0.56 -25.54 13.26
CA SER A 87 0.44 -25.34 11.81
C SER A 87 1.18 -24.04 11.43
N PRO A 88 2.08 -24.07 10.43
CA PRO A 88 2.82 -22.88 10.04
C PRO A 88 1.95 -21.84 9.31
N ALA A 89 0.76 -22.23 8.82
CA ALA A 89 -0.10 -21.40 7.99
C ALA A 89 -1.57 -21.86 8.02
N LEU A 90 -2.48 -20.94 7.69
CA LEU A 90 -3.91 -21.21 7.47
C LEU A 90 -4.20 -21.74 6.06
N PHE A 91 -3.46 -21.24 5.07
CA PHE A 91 -3.63 -21.59 3.66
C PHE A 91 -2.48 -22.47 3.15
N ARG A 92 -2.83 -23.27 2.16
CA ARG A 92 -1.94 -24.10 1.38
C ARG A 92 -1.07 -23.25 0.45
N ARG A 93 0.15 -23.71 0.18
CA ARG A 93 1.10 -23.05 -0.73
C ARG A 93 0.71 -23.22 -2.20
N GLU A 94 0.17 -24.38 -2.56
CA GLU A 94 0.07 -24.82 -3.95
C GLU A 94 -0.82 -23.92 -4.84
N PRO A 95 -1.97 -23.39 -4.38
CA PRO A 95 -2.77 -22.48 -5.21
C PRO A 95 -2.03 -21.19 -5.58
N LEU A 96 -1.35 -20.58 -4.60
CA LEU A 96 -0.55 -19.38 -4.82
C LEU A 96 0.64 -19.66 -5.74
N GLU A 97 1.33 -20.79 -5.57
CA GLU A 97 2.41 -21.21 -6.47
C GLU A 97 1.91 -21.39 -7.91
N GLN A 98 0.72 -21.99 -8.09
CA GLN A 98 0.12 -22.17 -9.41
C GLN A 98 -0.26 -20.83 -10.04
N LEU A 99 -0.79 -19.88 -9.26
CA LEU A 99 -1.07 -18.53 -9.75
C LEU A 99 0.22 -17.83 -10.20
N ILE A 100 1.28 -17.89 -9.39
CA ILE A 100 2.59 -17.32 -9.72
C ILE A 100 3.17 -17.97 -10.97
N ALA A 101 3.15 -19.30 -11.07
CA ALA A 101 3.64 -20.02 -12.26
C ALA A 101 2.85 -19.65 -13.53
N ARG A 102 1.55 -19.41 -13.42
CA ARG A 102 0.69 -18.99 -14.54
C ARG A 102 0.90 -17.53 -14.96
N THR A 103 1.37 -16.67 -14.07
CA THR A 103 1.47 -15.21 -14.27
C THR A 103 2.90 -14.73 -14.50
N VAL A 104 3.83 -15.16 -13.65
CA VAL A 104 5.26 -14.83 -13.72
C VAL A 104 6.02 -15.88 -14.53
N GLY A 105 5.69 -17.16 -14.37
CA GLY A 105 6.41 -18.25 -15.04
C GLY A 105 7.81 -18.49 -14.46
N ASP A 106 8.70 -19.05 -15.29
CA ASP A 106 10.06 -19.44 -14.91
C ASP A 106 11.08 -18.39 -15.40
N LEU A 107 10.98 -17.19 -14.83
CA LEU A 107 11.82 -16.04 -15.18
C LEU A 107 12.94 -15.83 -14.16
N THR A 108 14.10 -15.35 -14.65
CA THR A 108 15.14 -14.71 -13.84
C THR A 108 14.97 -13.19 -13.84
N PHE A 109 15.60 -12.50 -12.88
CA PHE A 109 15.48 -11.04 -12.75
C PHE A 109 16.00 -10.27 -13.97
N GLN A 110 16.98 -10.82 -14.70
CA GLN A 110 17.57 -10.20 -15.90
C GLN A 110 16.64 -10.26 -17.12
N GLN A 111 15.57 -11.06 -17.07
CA GLN A 111 14.56 -11.17 -18.13
C GLN A 111 13.41 -10.16 -17.98
N LEU A 112 13.39 -9.39 -16.89
CA LEU A 112 12.32 -8.42 -16.61
C LEU A 112 12.62 -7.06 -17.23
N ASP A 113 11.65 -6.49 -17.94
CA ASP A 113 11.70 -5.13 -18.49
C ASP A 113 10.41 -4.33 -18.18
N PRO A 114 10.46 -3.33 -17.28
CA PRO A 114 11.64 -2.80 -16.60
C PRO A 114 12.14 -3.74 -15.48
N PRO A 115 13.35 -3.52 -14.93
CA PRO A 115 13.84 -4.29 -13.78
C PRO A 115 12.88 -4.21 -12.60
N VAL A 116 12.72 -5.33 -11.89
CA VAL A 116 11.83 -5.45 -10.71
C VAL A 116 12.66 -5.79 -9.49
N ILE A 117 12.33 -5.16 -8.36
CA ILE A 117 12.85 -5.50 -7.05
C ILE A 117 11.70 -6.00 -6.19
N VAL A 118 11.93 -7.11 -5.49
CA VAL A 118 10.93 -7.76 -4.65
C VAL A 118 11.42 -7.78 -3.21
N ASN A 119 10.67 -7.18 -2.28
CA ASN A 119 11.04 -7.20 -0.87
C ASN A 119 10.52 -8.45 -0.15
N THR A 120 11.32 -8.96 0.78
CA THR A 120 10.99 -10.07 1.68
C THR A 120 11.68 -9.84 3.02
N VAL A 121 11.32 -10.62 4.03
CA VAL A 121 12.01 -10.61 5.33
C VAL A 121 12.48 -12.02 5.64
N ASP A 122 13.76 -12.18 5.98
CA ASP A 122 14.25 -13.43 6.55
C ASP A 122 13.63 -13.62 7.95
N LEU A 123 12.86 -14.69 8.10
CA LEU A 123 12.06 -14.93 9.30
C LEU A 123 12.91 -15.11 10.57
N ASN A 124 14.12 -15.65 10.44
CA ASN A 124 14.95 -16.01 11.59
C ASN A 124 15.80 -14.84 12.10
N SER A 125 16.19 -13.93 11.21
CA SER A 125 17.06 -12.79 11.52
C SER A 125 16.32 -11.45 11.53
N GLY A 126 15.13 -11.37 10.94
CA GLY A 126 14.40 -10.12 10.73
C GLY A 126 15.02 -9.22 9.65
N MET A 127 15.98 -9.74 8.87
CA MET A 127 16.67 -8.98 7.83
C MET A 127 15.75 -8.77 6.62
N GLU A 128 15.56 -7.50 6.22
CA GLU A 128 14.94 -7.17 4.93
C GLU A 128 15.87 -7.58 3.78
N VAL A 129 15.31 -8.24 2.78
CA VAL A 129 16.02 -8.65 1.56
C VAL A 129 15.28 -8.14 0.34
N PHE A 130 16.02 -7.53 -0.59
CA PHE A 130 15.51 -6.91 -1.80
C PHE A 130 16.04 -7.67 -3.03
N TRP A 131 15.30 -8.68 -3.44
CA TRP A 131 15.66 -9.53 -4.58
C TRP A 131 15.61 -8.73 -5.89
N GLY A 132 16.53 -9.02 -6.81
CA GLY A 132 16.74 -8.26 -8.05
C GLY A 132 17.80 -7.16 -7.95
N LEU A 133 18.33 -6.89 -6.74
CA LEU A 133 19.56 -6.11 -6.58
C LEU A 133 20.79 -6.94 -6.97
N PRO A 134 21.92 -6.30 -7.32
CA PRO A 134 23.17 -7.01 -7.59
C PRO A 134 23.55 -7.94 -6.44
N GLY A 135 23.72 -9.23 -6.73
CA GLY A 135 24.07 -10.26 -5.74
C GLY A 135 22.87 -10.86 -5.01
N LEU A 136 21.65 -10.38 -5.29
CA LEU A 136 20.37 -10.90 -4.81
C LEU A 136 19.43 -11.20 -6.00
N ASP A 137 19.99 -11.51 -7.16
CA ASP A 137 19.30 -11.69 -8.43
C ASP A 137 19.50 -13.08 -9.05
N ASP A 138 20.29 -13.95 -8.42
CA ASP A 138 20.53 -15.35 -8.81
C ASP A 138 19.52 -16.32 -8.19
N ILE A 139 18.24 -16.01 -8.34
CA ILE A 139 17.10 -16.86 -7.96
C ILE A 139 15.97 -16.67 -8.98
N ARG A 140 14.99 -17.58 -8.98
CA ARG A 140 13.80 -17.38 -9.82
C ARG A 140 12.94 -16.27 -9.26
N VAL A 141 12.37 -15.46 -10.14
CA VAL A 141 11.45 -14.38 -9.77
C VAL A 141 10.23 -14.97 -9.05
N ALA A 142 9.76 -16.15 -9.47
CA ALA A 142 8.66 -16.86 -8.82
C ALA A 142 8.92 -17.17 -7.34
N ASP A 143 10.15 -17.55 -6.97
CA ASP A 143 10.51 -17.87 -5.58
C ASP A 143 10.53 -16.59 -4.71
N ALA A 144 11.10 -15.51 -5.24
CA ALA A 144 11.07 -14.19 -4.60
C ALA A 144 9.64 -13.67 -4.41
N VAL A 145 8.81 -13.77 -5.45
CA VAL A 145 7.40 -13.33 -5.42
C VAL A 145 6.58 -14.18 -4.46
N PHE A 146 6.76 -15.50 -4.42
CA PHE A 146 6.06 -16.34 -3.46
C PHE A 146 6.46 -15.96 -2.03
N ALA A 147 7.75 -15.83 -1.74
CA ALA A 147 8.24 -15.38 -0.44
C ALA A 147 7.63 -14.01 -0.05
N SER A 148 7.58 -13.09 -1.01
CA SER A 148 6.99 -11.76 -0.82
C SER A 148 5.48 -11.80 -0.59
N CYS A 149 4.76 -12.83 -1.04
CA CYS A 149 3.33 -13.02 -0.77
C CYS A 149 3.05 -13.89 0.47
N ALA A 150 4.09 -14.43 1.11
CA ALA A 150 3.96 -15.40 2.19
C ALA A 150 3.68 -14.70 3.54
N LEU A 151 2.49 -14.10 3.68
CA LEU A 151 2.12 -13.36 4.90
C LEU A 151 2.08 -14.32 6.11
N PRO A 152 2.82 -14.03 7.21
CA PRO A 152 2.88 -14.94 8.36
C PRO A 152 1.51 -15.26 8.94
N GLY A 153 1.30 -16.54 9.29
CA GLY A 153 0.02 -17.06 9.76
C GLY A 153 -0.94 -17.45 8.63
N TYR A 154 -0.84 -16.84 7.45
CA TYR A 154 -1.70 -17.16 6.30
C TYR A 154 -1.04 -18.12 5.33
N PHE A 155 0.20 -17.86 4.94
CA PHE A 155 0.97 -18.72 4.04
C PHE A 155 2.25 -19.19 4.72
N PRO A 156 2.77 -20.37 4.34
CA PRO A 156 3.99 -20.89 4.93
C PRO A 156 5.20 -20.07 4.47
N PRO A 157 6.22 -19.89 5.33
CA PRO A 157 7.49 -19.30 4.92
C PRO A 157 8.11 -20.05 3.74
N HIS A 158 8.76 -19.32 2.85
CA HIS A 158 9.37 -19.87 1.64
C HIS A 158 10.87 -20.05 1.83
N GLU A 159 11.39 -21.22 1.45
CA GLU A 159 12.81 -21.52 1.59
C GLU A 159 13.58 -21.10 0.33
N ILE A 160 14.58 -20.24 0.49
CA ILE A 160 15.51 -19.83 -0.58
C ILE A 160 16.93 -19.99 -0.05
N GLY A 161 17.74 -20.83 -0.68
CA GLY A 161 19.13 -21.04 -0.28
C GLY A 161 19.30 -21.48 1.19
N GLY A 162 18.39 -22.32 1.71
CA GLY A 162 18.44 -22.83 3.09
C GLY A 162 17.98 -21.85 4.18
N ARG A 163 17.44 -20.68 3.79
CA ARG A 163 16.86 -19.68 4.70
C ARG A 163 15.38 -19.51 4.42
N PHE A 164 14.61 -19.11 5.43
CA PHE A 164 13.15 -18.98 5.34
C PHE A 164 12.73 -17.52 5.30
N TYR A 165 11.95 -17.18 4.28
CA TYR A 165 11.50 -15.82 4.00
C TYR A 165 9.99 -15.71 4.08
N VAL A 166 9.52 -14.56 4.52
CA VAL A 166 8.11 -14.19 4.61
C VAL A 166 7.85 -12.86 3.90
N ASP A 167 6.57 -12.51 3.79
CA ASP A 167 6.10 -11.28 3.15
C ASP A 167 6.84 -10.05 3.68
N GLY A 168 7.34 -9.23 2.77
CA GLY A 168 8.07 -8.00 3.09
C GLY A 168 7.20 -6.93 3.77
N ALA A 169 5.87 -7.05 3.67
CA ALA A 169 4.92 -6.12 4.25
C ALA A 169 4.99 -6.05 5.78
N VAL A 170 5.53 -7.07 6.45
CA VAL A 170 5.72 -7.07 7.91
C VAL A 170 6.72 -6.02 8.39
N VAL A 171 7.58 -5.51 7.48
CA VAL A 171 8.51 -4.40 7.76
C VAL A 171 8.24 -3.19 6.86
N ALA A 172 7.95 -3.41 5.57
CA ALA A 172 7.75 -2.35 4.59
C ALA A 172 6.69 -2.73 3.54
N ASN A 173 5.41 -2.51 3.87
CA ASN A 173 4.29 -2.82 2.96
C ASN A 173 4.30 -1.99 1.67
N VAL A 174 4.78 -0.75 1.74
CA VAL A 174 5.05 0.08 0.56
C VAL A 174 6.55 0.43 0.61
N PRO A 175 7.41 -0.29 -0.12
CA PRO A 175 8.87 -0.28 0.11
C PRO A 175 9.59 0.94 -0.49
N PHE A 176 9.28 2.16 -0.01
CA PHE A 176 9.91 3.41 -0.47
C PHE A 176 11.43 3.43 -0.30
N ASP A 177 11.93 2.91 0.82
CA ASP A 177 13.37 2.93 1.13
C ASP A 177 14.19 2.15 0.11
N ALA A 178 13.67 1.00 -0.30
CA ALA A 178 14.27 0.19 -1.34
C ALA A 178 14.35 0.96 -2.66
N ALA A 179 13.31 1.72 -3.01
CA ALA A 179 13.33 2.58 -4.19
C ALA A 179 14.34 3.74 -4.04
N ARG A 180 14.45 4.38 -2.87
CA ARG A 180 15.42 5.46 -2.61
C ARG A 180 16.86 5.01 -2.80
N ALA A 181 17.21 3.80 -2.38
CA ALA A 181 18.56 3.25 -2.54
C ALA A 181 19.02 3.15 -4.01
N LEU A 182 18.08 3.23 -4.96
CA LEU A 182 18.31 3.15 -6.40
C LEU A 182 18.54 4.52 -7.04
N GLY A 183 18.42 5.59 -6.25
CA GLY A 183 18.60 6.98 -6.69
C GLY A 183 17.62 7.47 -7.77
N PRO A 184 16.31 7.17 -7.72
CA PRO A 184 15.38 7.72 -8.70
C PRO A 184 15.16 9.22 -8.48
N GLU A 185 14.87 9.94 -9.56
CA GLU A 185 14.47 11.35 -9.49
C GLU A 185 13.07 11.51 -8.89
N LEU A 186 12.20 10.53 -9.12
CA LEU A 186 10.82 10.49 -8.65
C LEU A 186 10.42 9.07 -8.26
N ILE A 187 9.73 8.94 -7.15
CA ILE A 187 9.01 7.71 -6.79
C ILE A 187 7.52 7.95 -7.06
N VAL A 188 6.88 7.05 -7.81
CA VAL A 188 5.41 6.97 -7.87
C VAL A 188 5.02 5.77 -7.05
N ALA A 189 4.36 5.98 -5.92
CA ALA A 189 3.99 4.91 -5.01
C ALA A 189 2.50 4.67 -5.00
N VAL A 190 2.14 3.39 -5.06
CA VAL A 190 0.76 2.92 -5.05
C VAL A 190 0.51 2.19 -3.75
N ASP A 191 -0.37 2.76 -2.94
CA ASP A 191 -0.82 2.17 -1.70
C ASP A 191 -2.25 1.66 -1.83
N VAL A 192 -2.39 0.34 -1.74
CA VAL A 192 -3.67 -0.37 -1.71
C VAL A 192 -4.01 -0.85 -0.30
N SER A 193 -3.18 -0.54 0.70
CA SER A 193 -3.38 -0.98 2.09
C SER A 193 -4.33 -0.10 2.88
N ALA A 194 -4.85 0.95 2.25
CA ALA A 194 -5.96 1.72 2.77
C ALA A 194 -7.06 0.79 3.31
N SER A 195 -7.47 1.02 4.55
CA SER A 195 -8.64 0.39 5.14
C SER A 195 -9.59 1.48 5.61
N SER A 196 -10.88 1.14 5.66
CA SER A 196 -11.86 2.01 6.30
C SER A 196 -11.40 2.35 7.72
N VAL A 197 -11.58 3.62 8.11
CA VAL A 197 -11.32 4.11 9.46
C VAL A 197 -12.23 3.39 10.47
N LEU A 198 -13.39 2.91 10.02
CA LEU A 198 -14.32 2.09 10.78
C LEU A 198 -14.58 0.78 10.04
N THR A 199 -14.05 -0.31 10.59
CA THR A 199 -14.53 -1.66 10.28
C THR A 199 -15.47 -2.04 11.42
N ALA A 200 -16.77 -2.15 11.14
CA ALA A 200 -17.72 -2.63 12.15
C ALA A 200 -17.45 -4.11 12.42
N ASP A 201 -17.56 -4.50 13.69
CA ASP A 201 -17.69 -5.89 14.13
C ASP A 201 -16.56 -6.86 13.73
N ALA A 202 -15.33 -6.35 13.53
CA ALA A 202 -14.17 -7.18 13.20
C ALA A 202 -13.90 -8.30 14.23
N GLN A 203 -14.33 -8.12 15.49
CA GLN A 203 -14.23 -9.15 16.54
C GLN A 203 -15.11 -10.38 16.27
N ASP A 204 -16.16 -10.24 15.47
CA ASP A 204 -17.17 -11.28 15.22
C ASP A 204 -16.87 -12.10 13.96
N GLU A 205 -15.87 -11.68 13.17
CA GLU A 205 -15.44 -12.34 11.91
C GLU A 205 -14.42 -13.48 12.12
N GLY A 206 -14.07 -13.78 13.37
CA GLY A 206 -13.20 -14.90 13.76
C GLY A 206 -11.70 -14.61 13.74
N PHE A 207 -10.90 -15.59 14.17
CA PHE A 207 -9.46 -15.41 14.44
C PHE A 207 -8.67 -14.88 13.24
N ALA A 208 -8.94 -15.41 12.04
CA ALA A 208 -8.21 -15.04 10.84
C ALA A 208 -8.44 -13.57 10.47
N GLU A 209 -9.67 -13.05 10.62
CA GLU A 209 -9.98 -11.66 10.30
C GLU A 209 -9.48 -10.70 11.39
N VAL A 210 -9.61 -11.07 12.67
CA VAL A 210 -9.03 -10.29 13.79
C VAL A 210 -7.52 -10.14 13.62
N PHE A 211 -6.83 -11.23 13.27
CA PHE A 211 -5.39 -11.21 13.02
C PHE A 211 -5.04 -10.38 11.78
N ALA A 212 -5.86 -10.43 10.73
CA ALA A 212 -5.66 -9.64 9.51
C ALA A 212 -5.76 -8.16 9.82
N ARG A 213 -6.80 -7.80 10.59
CA ARG A 213 -7.05 -6.43 11.00
C ARG A 213 -5.93 -5.89 11.88
N ALA A 214 -5.44 -6.66 12.84
CA ALA A 214 -4.30 -6.28 13.66
C ALA A 214 -3.03 -6.07 12.81
N THR A 215 -2.83 -6.93 11.81
CA THR A 215 -1.71 -6.83 10.87
C THR A 215 -1.81 -5.58 9.99
N GLU A 216 -2.99 -5.27 9.44
CA GLU A 216 -3.23 -4.03 8.68
C GLU A 216 -2.96 -2.77 9.53
N ILE A 217 -3.39 -2.75 10.80
CA ILE A 217 -3.14 -1.63 11.73
C ILE A 217 -1.63 -1.44 11.92
N LEU A 218 -0.89 -2.52 12.15
CA LEU A 218 0.57 -2.47 12.31
C LEU A 218 1.25 -1.94 11.04
N MET A 219 0.91 -2.50 9.88
CA MET A 219 1.47 -2.09 8.59
C MET A 219 1.20 -0.62 8.29
N THR A 220 -0.04 -0.16 8.50
CA THR A 220 -0.42 1.25 8.31
C THR A 220 0.35 2.16 9.26
N THR A 221 0.51 1.77 10.52
CA THR A 221 1.26 2.55 11.51
C THR A 221 2.73 2.70 11.13
N LEU A 222 3.38 1.61 10.69
CA LEU A 222 4.78 1.64 10.24
C LEU A 222 4.96 2.52 9.00
N LEU A 223 4.02 2.42 8.05
CA LEU A 223 3.99 3.24 6.85
C LEU A 223 3.85 4.74 7.19
N GLU A 224 2.90 5.10 8.06
CA GLU A 224 2.72 6.48 8.53
C GLU A 224 3.98 7.03 9.20
N GLN A 225 4.64 6.24 10.05
CA GLN A 225 5.87 6.66 10.73
C GLN A 225 7.01 6.94 9.74
N ARG A 226 7.14 6.10 8.72
CA ARG A 226 8.17 6.22 7.69
C ARG A 226 7.93 7.42 6.78
N VAL A 227 6.69 7.65 6.41
CA VAL A 227 6.31 8.80 5.57
C VAL A 227 6.51 10.13 6.31
N ARG A 228 6.17 10.21 7.60
CA ARG A 228 6.34 11.43 8.40
C ARG A 228 7.77 11.99 8.40
N THR A 229 8.77 11.14 8.23
CA THR A 229 10.19 11.53 8.21
C THR A 229 10.77 11.56 6.79
N TRP A 230 9.96 11.30 5.77
CA TRP A 230 10.42 11.24 4.39
C TRP A 230 10.76 12.62 3.83
N THR A 231 11.88 12.69 3.12
CA THR A 231 12.39 13.93 2.53
C THR A 231 12.66 13.76 1.05
N THR A 232 13.63 12.93 0.67
CA THR A 232 14.06 12.78 -0.73
C THR A 232 14.24 11.31 -1.12
N PRO A 233 14.01 10.92 -2.39
CA PRO A 233 13.44 11.73 -3.49
C PRO A 233 11.96 12.06 -3.27
N PRO A 234 11.39 13.01 -4.04
CA PRO A 234 9.96 13.29 -3.95
C PRO A 234 9.15 12.03 -4.31
N VAL A 235 8.04 11.85 -3.60
CA VAL A 235 7.13 10.71 -3.80
C VAL A 235 5.78 11.25 -4.25
N TYR A 236 5.29 10.82 -5.39
CA TYR A 236 3.88 10.99 -5.75
C TYR A 236 3.10 9.77 -5.27
N TYR A 237 2.17 9.99 -4.34
CA TYR A 237 1.41 8.94 -3.67
C TYR A 237 0.03 8.78 -4.33
N ILE A 238 -0.24 7.59 -4.85
CA ILE A 238 -1.50 7.18 -5.45
C ILE A 238 -2.17 6.19 -4.50
N GLN A 239 -3.39 6.49 -4.07
CA GLN A 239 -4.18 5.63 -3.20
C GLN A 239 -5.52 5.32 -3.88
N PRO A 240 -5.65 4.15 -4.53
CA PRO A 240 -6.94 3.66 -5.04
C PRO A 240 -7.98 3.53 -3.92
N ARG A 241 -9.26 3.73 -4.25
CA ARG A 241 -10.37 3.68 -3.28
C ARG A 241 -10.83 2.26 -3.02
N VAL A 242 -10.03 1.51 -2.28
CA VAL A 242 -10.25 0.08 -1.96
C VAL A 242 -10.44 -0.15 -0.45
N GLU A 243 -10.65 0.91 0.32
CA GLU A 243 -10.72 0.89 1.78
C GLU A 243 -11.88 0.06 2.35
N HIS A 244 -12.96 -0.12 1.58
CA HIS A 244 -14.12 -0.94 1.93
C HIS A 244 -13.91 -2.44 1.65
N VAL A 245 -12.83 -2.79 0.95
CA VAL A 245 -12.53 -4.18 0.59
C VAL A 245 -11.55 -4.77 1.60
N THR A 246 -11.76 -6.02 2.02
CA THR A 246 -10.84 -6.75 2.90
C THR A 246 -9.78 -7.51 2.11
N MET A 247 -8.62 -7.82 2.72
CA MET A 247 -7.49 -8.47 2.03
C MET A 247 -7.82 -9.84 1.41
N PHE A 248 -8.88 -10.50 1.87
CA PHE A 248 -9.29 -11.84 1.44
C PHE A 248 -10.61 -11.86 0.65
N SER A 249 -11.17 -10.69 0.32
CA SER A 249 -12.43 -10.58 -0.43
C SER A 249 -12.22 -10.83 -1.93
N PHE A 250 -13.22 -11.45 -2.57
CA PHE A 250 -13.28 -11.67 -4.02
C PHE A 250 -14.54 -11.03 -4.63
N ASP A 251 -15.24 -10.20 -3.86
CA ASP A 251 -16.56 -9.69 -4.28
C ASP A 251 -16.42 -8.44 -5.19
N HIS A 252 -15.26 -7.78 -5.15
CA HIS A 252 -15.01 -6.48 -5.76
C HIS A 252 -13.89 -6.48 -6.82
N LEU A 253 -13.52 -7.65 -7.38
CA LEU A 253 -12.36 -7.80 -8.28
C LEU A 253 -12.36 -6.80 -9.45
N ARG A 254 -13.53 -6.56 -10.07
CA ARG A 254 -13.65 -5.59 -11.17
C ARG A 254 -13.48 -4.17 -10.68
N GLU A 255 -14.12 -3.83 -9.57
CA GLU A 255 -14.06 -2.51 -8.98
C GLU A 255 -12.62 -2.15 -8.61
N GLU A 256 -11.89 -3.04 -7.96
CA GLU A 256 -10.50 -2.81 -7.57
C GLU A 256 -9.62 -2.40 -8.76
N VAL A 257 -9.68 -3.15 -9.87
CA VAL A 257 -8.94 -2.82 -11.09
C VAL A 257 -9.35 -1.44 -11.63
N GLU A 258 -10.66 -1.14 -11.65
CA GLU A 258 -11.16 0.18 -12.10
C GLU A 258 -10.74 1.32 -11.18
N GLU A 259 -10.70 1.12 -9.85
CA GLU A 259 -10.23 2.15 -8.90
C GLU A 259 -8.76 2.47 -9.09
N GLY A 260 -7.93 1.44 -9.37
CA GLY A 260 -6.53 1.65 -9.72
C GLY A 260 -6.36 2.53 -10.97
N TYR A 261 -7.14 2.24 -12.01
CA TYR A 261 -7.15 3.03 -13.24
C TYR A 261 -7.63 4.47 -12.99
N ARG A 262 -8.73 4.62 -12.24
CA ARG A 262 -9.35 5.92 -11.97
C ARG A 262 -8.48 6.81 -11.10
N ALA A 263 -7.88 6.28 -10.03
CA ALA A 263 -7.01 7.02 -9.13
C ALA A 263 -5.77 7.54 -9.87
N THR A 264 -5.18 6.69 -10.70
CA THR A 264 -4.00 7.04 -11.50
C THR A 264 -4.33 8.04 -12.60
N SER A 265 -5.45 7.84 -13.30
CA SER A 265 -5.95 8.80 -14.28
C SER A 265 -6.16 10.18 -13.66
N ALA A 266 -6.87 10.25 -12.53
CA ALA A 266 -7.11 11.50 -11.82
C ALA A 266 -5.81 12.18 -11.34
N ALA A 267 -4.82 11.40 -10.88
CA ALA A 267 -3.50 11.91 -10.52
C ALA A 267 -2.78 12.52 -11.73
N LEU A 268 -2.78 11.83 -12.86
CA LEU A 268 -2.12 12.28 -14.08
C LEU A 268 -2.80 13.52 -14.71
N ASP A 269 -4.12 13.70 -14.51
CA ASP A 269 -4.87 14.87 -14.98
C ASP A 269 -4.54 16.16 -14.18
N ARG A 270 -4.02 16.02 -12.97
CA ARG A 270 -3.65 17.14 -12.08
C ARG A 270 -2.16 17.43 -12.16
N ALA A 271 -1.70 17.86 -13.33
CA ALA A 271 -0.27 18.07 -13.60
C ALA A 271 0.39 19.06 -12.61
N ASP A 272 -0.36 20.01 -12.06
CA ASP A 272 0.04 21.00 -11.06
C ASP A 272 0.29 20.42 -9.66
N GLU A 273 -0.21 19.21 -9.37
CA GLU A 273 0.02 18.54 -8.09
C GLU A 273 1.29 17.67 -8.08
N TRP A 274 1.98 17.53 -9.21
CA TRP A 274 3.21 16.74 -9.33
C TRP A 274 4.44 17.52 -8.86
N PRO A 275 5.42 16.84 -8.24
CA PRO A 275 6.67 17.48 -7.82
C PRO A 275 7.47 17.98 -9.02
N GLU A 276 8.15 19.11 -8.84
CA GLU A 276 9.16 19.62 -9.76
C GLU A 276 10.57 19.17 -9.33
N PRO A 277 11.57 19.20 -10.24
CA PRO A 277 12.94 18.83 -9.90
C PRO A 277 13.48 19.63 -8.70
N GLY A 278 13.95 18.92 -7.68
CA GLY A 278 14.45 19.50 -6.43
C GLY A 278 13.43 19.54 -5.28
N ASP A 279 12.17 19.24 -5.55
CA ASP A 279 11.15 19.10 -4.51
C ASP A 279 11.42 17.94 -3.56
N VAL A 280 10.90 18.06 -2.34
CA VAL A 280 11.04 17.06 -1.27
C VAL A 280 9.70 16.74 -0.62
N GLY A 281 9.57 15.51 -0.14
CA GLY A 281 8.45 14.99 0.64
C GLY A 281 7.45 14.20 -0.21
N ILE A 282 6.23 14.09 0.32
CA ILE A 282 5.13 13.35 -0.30
C ILE A 282 4.15 14.30 -0.98
N PHE A 283 3.73 13.92 -2.18
CA PHE A 283 2.79 14.60 -3.06
C PHE A 283 1.58 13.69 -3.33
N PRO A 284 0.42 14.22 -3.75
CA PRO A 284 0.11 15.64 -3.95
C PRO A 284 0.05 16.39 -2.62
N LYS A 285 0.55 17.64 -2.56
CA LYS A 285 0.37 18.52 -1.39
C LYS A 285 -0.80 19.47 -1.66
N ARG A 286 -1.77 19.52 -0.74
CA ARG A 286 -2.94 20.40 -0.83
C ARG A 286 -3.04 21.27 0.39
N ARG A 287 -3.26 22.56 0.19
CA ARG A 287 -3.52 23.48 1.29
C ARG A 287 -4.91 23.24 1.88
N VAL A 288 -4.96 22.98 3.18
CA VAL A 288 -6.19 22.74 3.93
C VAL A 288 -6.28 23.59 5.18
N ILE A 289 -7.50 23.88 5.60
CA ILE A 289 -7.81 24.57 6.83
C ILE A 289 -8.37 23.55 7.84
N VAL A 290 -7.65 23.35 8.92
CA VAL A 290 -7.98 22.43 10.01
C VAL A 290 -8.77 23.16 11.11
N ARG A 291 -9.82 22.51 11.59
CA ARG A 291 -10.73 23.02 12.63
C ARG A 291 -11.11 21.93 13.61
N VAL A 292 -11.51 22.33 14.81
CA VAL A 292 -12.10 21.47 15.82
C VAL A 292 -13.55 21.87 16.06
N GLU A 293 -14.48 20.92 15.91
CA GLU A 293 -15.86 21.03 16.33
C GLU A 293 -15.95 20.90 17.86
N ARG A 294 -16.00 22.05 18.55
CA ARG A 294 -15.92 22.14 20.02
C ARG A 294 -16.94 21.25 20.74
N GLU A 295 -18.15 21.16 20.20
CA GLU A 295 -19.27 20.38 20.76
C GLU A 295 -18.96 18.89 20.82
N ARG A 296 -18.24 18.37 19.81
CA ARG A 296 -17.83 16.97 19.73
C ARG A 296 -16.51 16.68 20.43
N CYS A 297 -15.70 17.71 20.70
CA CYS A 297 -14.41 17.53 21.34
C CYS A 297 -14.58 17.14 22.81
N ILE A 298 -14.11 15.96 23.20
CA ILE A 298 -14.19 15.46 24.59
C ILE A 298 -12.94 15.78 25.43
N GLY A 299 -11.98 16.52 24.88
CA GLY A 299 -10.77 16.94 25.61
C GLY A 299 -9.79 15.82 25.98
N CYS A 300 -9.81 14.71 25.23
CA CYS A 300 -8.94 13.54 25.46
C CYS A 300 -7.47 13.79 25.13
N GLY A 301 -7.13 14.83 24.37
CA GLY A 301 -5.75 15.18 24.03
C GLY A 301 -5.10 14.35 22.92
N ALA A 302 -5.81 13.41 22.28
CA ALA A 302 -5.26 12.59 21.19
C ALA A 302 -4.63 13.42 20.05
N CYS A 303 -5.22 14.57 19.72
CA CYS A 303 -4.67 15.50 18.72
C CYS A 303 -3.26 16.04 19.05
N LEU A 304 -2.90 16.14 20.33
CA LEU A 304 -1.57 16.57 20.78
C LEU A 304 -0.51 15.49 20.54
N VAL A 305 -0.93 14.21 20.55
CA VAL A 305 -0.07 13.05 20.34
C VAL A 305 0.15 12.82 18.84
N HIS A 306 -0.93 12.88 18.06
CA HIS A 306 -0.90 12.49 16.65
C HIS A 306 -0.64 13.66 15.69
N GLY A 307 -0.90 14.89 16.15
CA GLY A 307 -0.74 16.12 15.37
C GLY A 307 0.72 16.62 15.34
N PRO A 308 1.07 17.47 14.36
CA PRO A 308 2.32 18.22 14.38
C PRO A 308 2.53 18.96 15.69
N GLN A 309 3.78 19.03 16.13
CA GLN A 309 4.14 19.68 17.39
C GLN A 309 3.68 21.15 17.38
N GLY A 310 2.91 21.53 18.41
CA GLY A 310 2.44 22.90 18.58
C GLY A 310 1.22 23.28 17.74
N MET A 311 0.68 22.39 16.90
CA MET A 311 -0.53 22.64 16.09
C MET A 311 -1.83 22.65 16.91
N PHE A 312 -1.87 21.85 17.99
CA PHE A 312 -3.01 21.75 18.88
C PHE A 312 -2.61 22.16 20.29
N VAL A 313 -3.53 22.82 20.99
CA VAL A 313 -3.47 23.07 22.44
C VAL A 313 -4.82 22.74 23.07
N LEU A 314 -4.88 22.56 24.39
CA LEU A 314 -6.14 22.51 25.12
C LEU A 314 -6.37 23.86 25.80
N ASP A 315 -7.59 24.38 25.71
CA ASP A 315 -8.00 25.55 26.46
C ASP A 315 -8.37 25.21 27.92
N SER A 316 -8.87 26.21 28.65
CA SER A 316 -9.29 26.06 30.06
C SER A 316 -10.41 25.04 30.27
N ASP A 317 -11.26 24.82 29.26
CA ASP A 317 -12.34 23.81 29.30
C ASP A 317 -11.86 22.45 28.78
N ARG A 318 -10.54 22.30 28.61
CA ARG A 318 -9.87 21.15 27.98
C ARG A 318 -10.30 20.87 26.55
N LYS A 319 -10.86 21.83 25.83
CA LYS A 319 -11.24 21.66 24.42
C LYS A 319 -10.02 21.90 23.54
N ALA A 320 -9.87 21.07 22.51
CA ALA A 320 -8.78 21.22 21.55
C ALA A 320 -9.00 22.49 20.71
N VAL A 321 -7.94 23.29 20.60
CA VAL A 321 -7.86 24.50 19.80
C VAL A 321 -6.73 24.33 18.79
N VAL A 322 -7.00 24.68 17.53
CA VAL A 322 -6.00 24.64 16.46
C VAL A 322 -5.28 25.98 16.43
N THR A 323 -3.99 26.00 16.75
CA THR A 323 -3.14 27.20 16.75
C THR A 323 -2.58 27.50 15.36
N GLN A 324 -2.41 26.46 14.54
CA GLN A 324 -1.90 26.53 13.17
C GLN A 324 -2.95 25.90 12.23
N PRO A 325 -4.04 26.62 11.90
CA PRO A 325 -5.14 26.04 11.14
C PRO A 325 -4.80 25.83 9.66
N ASP A 326 -3.86 26.59 9.12
CA ASP A 326 -3.42 26.47 7.72
C ASP A 326 -2.33 25.43 7.60
N GLN A 327 -2.58 24.35 6.86
CA GLN A 327 -1.68 23.20 6.75
C GLN A 327 -1.53 22.81 5.28
N GLU A 328 -0.35 22.32 4.91
CA GLU A 328 -0.17 21.54 3.70
C GLU A 328 -0.40 20.06 4.02
N TRP A 329 -1.29 19.42 3.25
CA TRP A 329 -1.73 18.05 3.48
C TRP A 329 -1.45 17.19 2.24
N SER A 330 -0.64 16.14 2.42
CA SER A 330 -0.51 14.98 1.53
C SER A 330 -1.47 13.84 1.91
N PRO A 331 -1.74 12.84 1.05
CA PRO A 331 -2.59 11.70 1.43
C PRO A 331 -2.23 11.00 2.75
N MET A 332 -1.00 11.20 3.24
CA MET A 332 -0.46 10.57 4.44
C MET A 332 -0.51 11.43 5.70
N ASP A 333 -0.74 12.75 5.60
CA ASP A 333 -0.94 13.55 6.81
C ASP A 333 -2.37 13.35 7.34
N GLY A 334 -2.70 13.91 8.50
CA GLY A 334 -4.06 13.78 9.05
C GLY A 334 -4.29 12.54 9.91
N GLY A 335 -3.23 11.85 10.36
CA GLY A 335 -3.35 10.84 11.42
C GLY A 335 -4.12 11.37 12.64
N TYR A 336 -3.95 12.65 13.01
CA TYR A 336 -4.71 13.29 14.07
C TYR A 336 -6.24 13.34 13.84
N ILE A 337 -6.70 13.34 12.58
CA ILE A 337 -8.12 13.23 12.24
C ILE A 337 -8.60 11.79 12.47
N ARG A 338 -7.86 10.80 11.96
CA ARG A 338 -8.16 9.35 12.13
C ARG A 338 -8.21 8.93 13.60
N HIS A 339 -7.33 9.50 14.43
CA HIS A 339 -7.21 9.17 15.85
C HIS A 339 -8.12 10.04 16.74
N CYS A 340 -8.99 10.89 16.18
CA CYS A 340 -9.97 11.63 16.96
C CYS A 340 -11.21 10.74 17.23
N PRO A 341 -11.44 10.28 18.48
CA PRO A 341 -12.48 9.28 18.77
C PRO A 341 -13.91 9.78 18.51
N THR A 342 -14.10 11.10 18.44
CA THR A 342 -15.41 11.73 18.20
C THR A 342 -15.50 12.35 16.81
N TYR A 343 -14.45 12.23 15.99
CA TYR A 343 -14.29 12.90 14.69
C TYR A 343 -14.54 14.40 14.77
N ALA A 344 -14.13 15.02 15.87
CA ALA A 344 -14.25 16.46 16.08
C ALA A 344 -13.28 17.28 15.22
N ILE A 345 -12.23 16.67 14.65
CA ILE A 345 -11.24 17.38 13.84
C ILE A 345 -11.62 17.26 12.36
N ILE A 346 -11.68 18.39 11.67
CA ILE A 346 -12.04 18.48 10.26
C ILE A 346 -10.98 19.27 9.53
N ALA A 347 -10.62 18.84 8.33
CA ALA A 347 -9.77 19.58 7.40
C ALA A 347 -10.52 19.79 6.08
N ARG A 348 -10.53 21.04 5.60
CA ARG A 348 -11.19 21.42 4.34
C ARG A 348 -10.22 22.09 3.38
N PRO A 349 -10.29 21.86 2.05
CA PRO A 349 -9.48 22.59 1.08
C PRO A 349 -9.62 24.09 1.23
N ALA A 350 -8.50 24.84 1.24
CA ALA A 350 -8.51 26.29 1.45
C ALA A 350 -9.30 27.08 0.37
N GLY A 351 -9.62 26.46 -0.78
CA GLY A 351 -10.34 27.08 -1.90
C GLY A 351 -11.88 26.95 -1.92
N GLN A 352 -12.48 26.06 -1.12
CA GLN A 352 -13.95 25.82 -1.17
C GLN A 352 -14.78 26.78 -0.30
N ALA A 353 -14.15 27.71 0.43
CA ALA A 353 -14.86 28.63 1.32
C ALA A 353 -15.67 29.73 0.62
N LYS A 354 -15.60 29.86 -0.73
CA LYS A 354 -16.27 30.94 -1.48
C LYS A 354 -17.70 30.63 -1.96
N GLU A 355 -18.15 29.38 -2.01
CA GLU A 355 -19.47 29.05 -2.58
C GLU A 355 -20.63 29.06 -1.57
N MET A 356 -20.38 28.94 -0.26
CA MET A 356 -21.45 28.97 0.75
C MET A 356 -21.86 30.37 1.24
N ARG A 357 -21.27 31.46 0.71
CA ARG A 357 -21.68 32.84 1.05
C ARG A 357 -22.53 33.52 -0.02
N ARG A 358 -23.01 32.79 -1.03
CA ARG A 358 -23.88 33.32 -2.11
C ARG A 358 -25.23 32.61 -2.26
N SER A 359 -25.59 31.73 -1.34
CA SER A 359 -26.92 31.11 -1.29
C SER A 359 -27.34 30.91 0.16
N GLY A 360 -28.16 31.83 0.68
CA GLY A 360 -28.72 31.82 2.03
C GLY A 360 -28.76 33.21 2.62
#